data_AF-A0A559KRN7-F1
#
_entry.id   AF-A0A559KRN7-F1
#
_cell.length_a   1.000
_cell.length_b   1.000
_cell.length_c   1.000
_cell.angle_alpha   90.00
_cell.angle_beta   90.00
_cell.angle_gamma   90.00
#
_symmetry.space_group_name_H-M   'P 1'
#
loop_
_entity.id
_entity.type
_entity.pdbx_description
1 polymer ?
#
loop_
_entity_poly.entity_id
_entity_poly.type
_entity_poly.pdbx_seq_one_letter_code
_entity_poly.pdbx_strand_id
1 'polypeptide(L)'
;MTSESPELAPSAQQIYINPETGLPRISRFTDYNIEERTIAAKALYLEGFYPSMRAAAQGWKVNYKRLRSRINGHHPVRDNGGNRTLFSKEEEKAILAWCWRRVTQGHHIQQRTLRQYANSLLKATHREPHASRFWAHRFLRRYREVFHRRKSCTLAANRKAMADRANIEEWFAKWTEFVEGNDINFDNVWNFDETGFIIGYLMNGIMISTPLC
;
A
#
# COMPACT_ATOMS: atom_id res chain seq x y z
N MET A 1 22.16 13.16 29.82
CA MET A 1 22.33 13.06 28.35
C MET A 1 22.96 11.70 28.06
N THR A 2 22.14 10.68 27.96
CA THR A 2 22.56 9.33 27.56
C THR A 2 22.62 9.30 26.04
N SER A 3 23.83 9.30 25.50
CA SER A 3 24.09 9.06 24.09
C SER A 3 23.70 7.62 23.77
N GLU A 4 22.52 7.41 23.21
CA GLU A 4 22.20 6.16 22.52
C GLU A 4 23.15 6.05 21.32
N SER A 5 24.15 5.18 21.45
CA SER A 5 24.93 4.68 20.31
C SER A 5 23.98 4.14 19.26
N PRO A 6 24.18 4.42 17.95
CA PRO A 6 23.36 3.82 16.92
C PRO A 6 23.54 2.31 17.00
N GLU A 7 22.46 1.57 17.27
CA GLU A 7 22.45 0.11 17.19
C GLU A 7 23.09 -0.31 15.86
N LEU A 8 24.31 -0.85 15.92
CA LEU A 8 24.98 -1.41 14.75
C LEU A 8 24.03 -2.47 14.17
N ALA A 9 23.67 -2.31 12.90
CA ALA A 9 22.84 -3.27 12.21
C ALA A 9 23.43 -4.69 12.43
N PRO A 10 22.59 -5.69 12.73
CA PRO A 10 23.07 -7.03 13.05
C PRO A 10 23.91 -7.58 11.90
N SER A 11 25.05 -8.21 12.22
CA SER A 11 25.93 -8.82 11.22
C SER A 11 25.17 -9.92 10.47
N ALA A 12 25.44 -10.07 9.17
CA ALA A 12 24.91 -11.13 8.33
C ALA A 12 25.16 -12.53 8.92
N GLN A 13 26.25 -12.72 9.66
CA GLN A 13 26.48 -13.96 10.42
C GLN A 13 25.38 -14.20 11.45
N GLN A 14 25.04 -13.18 12.26
CA GLN A 14 23.98 -13.27 13.27
C GLN A 14 22.60 -13.49 12.63
N ILE A 15 22.36 -12.88 11.47
CA ILE A 15 21.09 -12.97 10.74
C ILE A 15 20.91 -14.35 10.09
N TYR A 16 21.93 -14.87 9.42
CA TYR A 16 21.78 -16.00 8.51
C TYR A 16 22.33 -17.32 9.04
N ILE A 17 23.25 -17.28 10.00
CA ILE A 17 23.85 -18.46 10.62
C ILE A 17 23.24 -18.65 12.02
N ASN A 18 23.00 -19.91 12.39
CA ASN A 18 22.63 -20.25 13.75
C ASN A 18 23.94 -20.35 14.59
N PRO A 19 24.08 -19.58 15.69
CA PRO A 19 25.31 -19.56 16.48
C PRO A 19 25.63 -20.90 17.15
N GLU A 20 24.64 -21.74 17.42
CA GLU A 20 24.83 -23.03 18.11
C GLU A 20 25.27 -24.15 17.16
N THR A 21 24.78 -24.13 15.92
CA THR A 21 25.02 -25.22 14.96
C THR A 21 25.98 -24.84 13.84
N GLY A 22 26.28 -23.55 13.65
CA GLY A 22 27.07 -23.04 12.53
C GLY A 22 26.39 -23.22 11.17
N LEU A 23 25.15 -23.72 11.15
CA LEU A 23 24.38 -24.00 9.94
C LEU A 23 23.53 -22.78 9.54
N PRO A 24 23.18 -22.67 8.24
CA PRO A 24 22.19 -21.70 7.79
C PRO A 24 20.87 -21.85 8.55
N ARG A 25 20.27 -20.73 8.97
CA ARG A 25 18.94 -20.73 9.59
C ARG A 25 17.83 -21.25 8.66
N ILE A 26 18.08 -21.24 7.35
CA ILE A 26 17.16 -21.77 6.35
C ILE A 26 17.31 -23.30 6.29
N SER A 27 16.30 -24.01 6.79
CA SER A 27 16.31 -25.48 6.93
C SER A 27 16.22 -26.24 5.60
N ARG A 28 15.53 -25.70 4.59
CA ARG A 28 15.34 -26.35 3.29
C ARG A 28 15.70 -25.42 2.16
N PHE A 29 16.55 -25.88 1.26
CA PHE A 29 16.92 -25.14 0.06
C PHE A 29 15.98 -25.53 -1.08
N THR A 30 15.05 -24.64 -1.41
CA THR A 30 14.05 -24.82 -2.47
C THR A 30 14.25 -23.77 -3.56
N ASP A 31 13.55 -23.92 -4.69
CA ASP A 31 13.60 -22.90 -5.74
C ASP A 31 12.91 -21.59 -5.33
N TYR A 32 11.95 -21.65 -4.40
CA TYR A 32 11.23 -20.48 -3.92
C TYR A 32 12.11 -19.53 -3.09
N ASN A 33 13.05 -20.07 -2.30
CA ASN A 33 13.95 -19.28 -1.46
C ASN A 33 15.33 -19.02 -2.10
N ILE A 34 15.45 -19.22 -3.41
CA ILE A 34 16.72 -19.01 -4.13
C ILE A 34 17.21 -17.57 -4.05
N GLU A 35 16.33 -16.56 -4.05
CA GLU A 35 16.73 -15.15 -3.91
C GLU A 35 17.22 -14.84 -2.49
N GLU A 36 16.51 -15.31 -1.46
CA GLU A 36 16.90 -15.14 -0.05
C GLU A 36 18.28 -15.74 0.21
N ARG A 37 18.51 -16.96 -0.27
CA ARG A 37 19.81 -17.64 -0.19
C ARG A 37 20.90 -16.89 -0.95
N THR A 38 20.56 -16.25 -2.07
CA THR A 38 21.53 -15.45 -2.83
C THR A 38 21.90 -14.17 -2.08
N ILE A 39 20.94 -13.52 -1.40
CA ILE A 39 21.17 -12.34 -0.56
C ILE A 39 22.02 -12.71 0.66
N ALA A 40 21.69 -13.82 1.33
CA ALA A 40 22.46 -14.33 2.46
C ALA A 40 23.92 -14.66 2.07
N ALA A 41 24.12 -15.37 0.96
CA ALA A 41 25.44 -15.68 0.44
C ALA A 41 26.25 -14.42 0.08
N LYS A 42 25.60 -13.40 -0.49
CA LYS A 42 26.22 -12.09 -0.77
C LYS A 42 26.65 -11.41 0.53
N ALA A 43 25.76 -11.33 1.51
CA ALA A 43 26.03 -10.64 2.77
C ALA A 43 27.17 -11.31 3.55
N LEU A 44 27.15 -12.64 3.68
CA LEU A 44 28.21 -13.41 4.34
C LEU A 44 29.55 -13.34 3.62
N TYR A 45 29.55 -13.27 2.29
CA TYR A 45 30.79 -13.06 1.52
C TYR A 45 31.37 -11.66 1.76
N LEU A 46 30.54 -10.61 1.75
CA LEU A 46 30.98 -9.23 2.00
C LEU A 46 31.53 -9.04 3.42
N GLU A 47 30.99 -9.79 4.39
CA GLU A 47 31.50 -9.83 5.77
C GLU A 47 32.71 -10.75 5.97
N GLY A 48 33.22 -11.39 4.91
CA GLY A 48 34.40 -12.24 4.98
C GLY A 48 34.18 -13.60 5.63
N PHE A 49 32.94 -14.01 5.93
CA PHE A 49 32.64 -15.33 6.49
C PHE A 49 33.04 -16.46 5.52
N TYR A 50 32.87 -16.22 4.21
CA TYR A 50 33.37 -17.13 3.18
C TYR A 50 34.61 -16.57 2.51
N PRO A 51 35.67 -17.38 2.33
CA PRO A 51 36.94 -16.92 1.75
C PRO A 51 36.83 -16.61 0.25
N SER A 52 35.79 -17.12 -0.42
CA SER A 52 35.56 -16.83 -1.83
C SER A 52 34.07 -16.84 -2.18
N MET A 53 33.73 -16.14 -3.25
CA MET A 53 32.38 -16.16 -3.82
C MET A 53 31.95 -17.58 -4.23
N ARG A 54 32.88 -18.45 -4.62
CA ARG A 54 32.60 -19.85 -4.95
C ARG A 54 32.20 -20.64 -3.70
N ALA A 55 32.92 -20.45 -2.59
CA ALA A 55 32.59 -21.09 -1.31
C ALA A 55 31.20 -20.65 -0.81
N ALA A 56 30.90 -19.35 -0.89
CA ALA A 56 29.58 -18.83 -0.56
C ALA A 56 28.47 -19.42 -1.45
N ALA A 57 28.70 -19.49 -2.77
CA ALA A 57 27.74 -20.05 -3.72
C ALA A 57 27.46 -21.54 -3.45
N GLN A 58 28.50 -22.32 -3.16
CA GLN A 58 28.38 -23.75 -2.85
C GLN A 58 27.66 -23.98 -1.51
N GLY A 59 28.06 -23.27 -0.45
CA GLY A 59 27.46 -23.41 0.88
C GLY A 59 25.96 -23.10 0.88
N TRP A 60 25.54 -22.11 0.09
CA TRP A 60 24.15 -21.72 -0.05
C TRP A 60 23.43 -22.38 -1.24
N LYS A 61 24.07 -23.32 -1.95
CA LYS A 61 23.61 -24.00 -3.18
C LYS A 61 23.00 -23.06 -4.24
N VAL A 62 23.57 -21.87 -4.43
CA VAL A 62 23.14 -20.88 -5.44
C VAL A 62 24.10 -20.88 -6.63
N ASN A 63 23.61 -20.53 -7.82
CA ASN A 63 24.46 -20.45 -9.01
C ASN A 63 25.48 -19.30 -8.86
N TYR A 64 26.76 -19.57 -9.11
CA TYR A 64 27.85 -18.57 -9.04
C TYR A 64 27.56 -17.31 -9.87
N LYS A 65 27.05 -17.44 -11.10
CA LYS A 65 26.75 -16.29 -11.97
C LYS A 65 25.67 -15.41 -11.36
N ARG A 66 24.69 -16.01 -10.68
CA ARG A 66 23.62 -15.30 -9.98
C ARG A 66 24.15 -14.52 -8.79
N LEU A 67 25.00 -15.15 -7.97
CA LEU A 67 25.65 -14.49 -6.83
C LEU A 67 26.52 -13.31 -7.30
N ARG A 68 27.36 -13.53 -8.32
CA ARG A 68 28.18 -12.47 -8.94
C ARG A 68 27.31 -11.31 -9.45
N SER A 69 26.19 -11.60 -10.10
CA SER A 69 25.25 -10.59 -10.58
C SER A 69 24.69 -9.72 -9.43
N ARG A 70 24.31 -10.33 -8.30
CA ARG A 70 23.83 -9.61 -7.10
C ARG A 70 24.92 -8.80 -6.41
N ILE A 71 26.16 -9.30 -6.40
CA ILE A 71 27.34 -8.57 -5.90
C ILE A 71 27.58 -7.31 -6.75
N ASN A 72 27.49 -7.45 -8.07
CA ASN A 72 27.61 -6.34 -9.03
C ASN A 72 26.40 -5.38 -9.03
N GLY A 73 25.44 -5.53 -8.12
CA GLY A 73 24.32 -4.60 -7.95
C GLY A 73 23.09 -4.89 -8.81
N HIS A 74 23.06 -5.99 -9.57
CA HIS A 74 21.85 -6.36 -10.32
C HIS A 74 20.80 -7.01 -9.41
N HIS A 75 19.53 -6.69 -9.65
CA HIS A 75 18.38 -7.23 -8.93
C HIS A 75 17.66 -8.35 -9.72
N PRO A 76 16.73 -9.08 -9.10
CA PRO A 76 15.91 -10.09 -9.77
C PRO A 76 15.14 -9.54 -10.98
N VAL A 77 14.94 -10.38 -12.01
CA VAL A 77 14.16 -9.99 -13.20
C VAL A 77 12.73 -9.59 -12.84
N ARG A 78 12.13 -10.21 -11.81
CA ARG A 78 10.82 -9.81 -11.27
C ARG A 78 10.76 -8.36 -10.78
N ASP A 79 11.91 -7.81 -10.40
CA ASP A 79 12.05 -6.44 -9.90
C ASP A 79 12.46 -5.47 -11.02
N ASN A 80 12.81 -5.99 -12.21
CA ASN A 80 12.87 -5.17 -13.42
C ASN A 80 11.43 -4.71 -13.67
N GLY A 81 11.13 -3.44 -13.40
CA GLY A 81 9.79 -2.82 -13.40
C GLY A 81 9.01 -2.83 -14.73
N GLY A 82 9.33 -3.74 -15.65
CA GLY A 82 8.89 -3.81 -17.04
C GLY A 82 9.75 -2.90 -17.92
N ASN A 83 10.13 -3.41 -19.10
CA ASN A 83 10.74 -2.57 -20.12
C ASN A 83 9.71 -1.51 -20.55
N ARG A 84 9.97 -0.23 -20.26
CA ARG A 84 9.12 0.96 -20.53
C ARG A 84 8.17 1.37 -19.39
N THR A 85 8.70 1.63 -18.20
CA THR A 85 7.94 2.43 -17.22
C THR A 85 7.81 3.86 -17.74
N LEU A 86 6.57 4.36 -17.81
CA LEU A 86 6.25 5.71 -18.32
C LEU A 86 6.88 6.82 -17.46
N PHE A 87 7.17 6.50 -16.20
CA PHE A 87 7.77 7.38 -15.22
C PHE A 87 8.98 6.71 -14.58
N SER A 88 9.95 7.52 -14.16
CA SER A 88 11.05 7.08 -13.29
C SER A 88 10.54 6.79 -11.87
N LYS A 89 11.32 6.09 -11.05
CA LYS A 89 10.95 5.85 -9.64
C LYS A 89 10.74 7.16 -8.86
N GLU A 90 11.47 8.22 -9.21
CA GLU A 90 11.36 9.54 -8.57
C GLU A 90 10.08 10.26 -9.00
N GLU A 91 9.75 10.22 -10.30
CA GLU A 91 8.50 10.75 -10.83
C GLU A 91 7.29 9.99 -10.23
N GLU A 92 7.40 8.67 -10.08
CA GLU A 92 6.36 7.88 -9.39
C GLU A 92 6.21 8.29 -7.92
N LYS A 93 7.30 8.61 -7.20
CA LYS A 93 7.22 9.16 -5.83
C LYS A 93 6.45 10.48 -5.77
N ALA A 94 6.64 11.38 -6.75
CA ALA A 94 5.88 12.62 -6.82
C ALA A 94 4.38 12.35 -7.01
N ILE A 95 4.02 11.40 -7.88
CA ILE A 95 2.63 10.97 -8.09
C ILE A 95 2.05 10.35 -6.81
N LEU A 96 2.83 9.54 -6.08
CA LEU A 96 2.40 8.98 -4.79
C LEU A 96 2.17 10.07 -3.74
N ALA A 97 3.07 11.06 -3.64
CA ALA A 97 2.93 12.18 -2.72
C ALA A 97 1.67 13.02 -3.02
N TRP A 98 1.38 13.24 -4.31
CA TRP A 98 0.13 13.87 -4.74
C TRP A 98 -1.09 13.04 -4.34
N CYS A 99 -1.04 11.72 -4.55
CA CYS A 99 -2.12 10.83 -4.13
C CYS A 99 -2.33 10.88 -2.61
N TRP A 100 -1.25 10.84 -1.84
CA TRP A 100 -1.30 10.90 -0.39
C TRP A 100 -1.98 12.18 0.09
N ARG A 101 -1.54 13.35 -0.41
CA ARG A 101 -2.11 14.65 -0.07
C ARG A 101 -3.61 14.74 -0.38
N ARG A 102 -4.04 14.19 -1.51
CA ARG A 102 -5.46 14.13 -1.89
C ARG A 102 -6.27 13.29 -0.91
N VAL A 103 -5.75 12.11 -0.54
CA VAL A 103 -6.42 11.21 0.40
C VAL A 103 -6.50 11.83 1.79
N THR A 104 -5.45 12.50 2.28
CA THR A 104 -5.48 13.18 3.59
C THR A 104 -6.44 14.36 3.63
N GLN A 105 -6.75 14.97 2.48
CA GLN A 105 -7.77 16.00 2.34
C GLN A 105 -9.20 15.44 2.22
N GLY A 106 -9.38 14.12 2.36
CA GLY A 106 -10.67 13.46 2.20
C GLY A 106 -11.12 13.31 0.75
N HIS A 107 -10.27 13.63 -0.23
CA HIS A 107 -10.61 13.48 -1.64
C HIS A 107 -10.39 12.06 -2.14
N HIS A 108 -11.39 11.54 -2.84
CA HIS A 108 -11.30 10.26 -3.53
C HIS A 108 -10.54 10.40 -4.85
N ILE A 109 -9.62 9.49 -5.13
CA ILE A 109 -8.85 9.49 -6.38
C ILE A 109 -9.38 8.41 -7.31
N GLN A 110 -10.10 8.84 -8.35
CA GLN A 110 -10.49 7.93 -9.43
C GLN A 110 -9.29 7.61 -10.33
N GLN A 111 -9.28 6.43 -10.95
CA GLN A 111 -8.24 6.05 -11.92
C GLN A 111 -8.15 7.04 -13.10
N ARG A 112 -9.29 7.62 -13.50
CA ARG A 112 -9.33 8.65 -14.55
C ARG A 112 -8.56 9.90 -14.12
N THR A 113 -8.80 10.39 -12.90
CA THR A 113 -8.12 11.55 -12.34
C THR A 113 -6.63 11.30 -12.17
N LEU A 114 -6.25 10.11 -11.70
CA LEU A 114 -4.84 9.70 -11.57
C LEU A 114 -4.14 9.69 -12.94
N ARG A 115 -4.81 9.18 -13.98
CA ARG A 115 -4.30 9.20 -15.36
C ARG A 115 -4.18 10.63 -15.92
N GLN A 116 -5.14 11.50 -15.62
CA GLN A 116 -5.09 12.91 -16.02
C GLN A 116 -3.91 13.63 -15.36
N TYR A 117 -3.71 13.41 -14.06
CA TYR A 117 -2.56 13.97 -13.34
C TYR A 117 -1.23 13.47 -13.93
N ALA A 118 -1.11 12.17 -14.18
CA ALA A 118 0.06 11.61 -14.85
C ALA A 118 0.32 12.25 -16.23
N ASN A 119 -0.71 12.40 -17.07
CA ASN A 119 -0.56 13.07 -18.37
C ASN A 119 -0.16 14.55 -18.22
N SER A 120 -0.65 15.25 -17.19
CA SER A 120 -0.22 16.62 -16.92
C SER A 120 1.26 16.71 -16.53
N LEU A 121 1.77 15.72 -15.78
CA LEU A 121 3.19 15.64 -15.43
C LEU A 121 4.05 15.38 -16.68
N LEU A 122 3.62 14.48 -17.57
CA LEU A 122 4.32 14.25 -18.85
C LEU A 122 4.40 15.53 -19.68
N LYS A 123 3.27 16.26 -19.79
CA LYS A 123 3.21 17.52 -20.52
C LYS A 123 4.14 18.58 -19.92
N ALA A 124 4.24 18.66 -18.59
CA ALA A 124 5.15 19.57 -17.90
C ALA A 124 6.62 19.25 -18.18
N THR A 125 6.96 17.98 -18.37
CA THR A 125 8.32 17.51 -18.72
C THR A 125 8.55 17.47 -20.25
N HIS A 126 7.72 18.15 -21.04
CA HIS A 126 7.78 18.15 -22.52
C HIS A 126 7.73 16.74 -23.16
N ARG A 127 7.13 15.76 -22.48
CA ARG A 127 6.87 14.41 -23.01
C ARG A 127 5.43 14.35 -23.51
N GLU A 128 5.24 13.72 -24.66
CA GLU A 128 3.89 13.52 -25.20
C GLU A 128 3.01 12.71 -24.21
N PRO A 129 1.81 13.19 -23.85
CA PRO A 129 0.95 12.55 -22.87
C PRO A 129 0.36 11.25 -23.43
N HIS A 130 0.96 10.11 -23.09
CA HIS A 130 0.49 8.79 -23.52
C HIS A 130 0.35 7.78 -22.36
N ALA A 131 -0.24 8.20 -21.23
CA ALA A 131 -0.65 7.23 -20.21
C ALA A 131 -1.84 6.40 -20.73
N SER A 132 -1.58 5.11 -20.99
CA SER A 132 -2.63 4.17 -21.43
C SER A 132 -3.81 4.09 -20.45
N ARG A 133 -4.99 3.64 -20.90
CA ARG A 133 -6.17 3.44 -20.03
C ARG A 133 -5.88 2.53 -18.82
N PHE A 134 -4.95 1.59 -18.98
CA PHE A 134 -4.57 0.63 -17.93
C PHE A 134 -3.37 1.10 -17.10
N TRP A 135 -2.76 2.24 -17.41
CA TRP A 135 -1.58 2.72 -16.70
C TRP A 135 -1.88 2.93 -15.22
N ALA A 136 -2.97 3.62 -14.89
CA ALA A 136 -3.39 3.85 -13.50
C ALA A 136 -3.61 2.52 -12.74
N HIS A 137 -4.24 1.54 -13.39
CA HIS A 137 -4.42 0.20 -12.80
C HIS A 137 -3.08 -0.50 -12.53
N ARG A 138 -2.13 -0.47 -13.48
CA ARG A 138 -0.80 -1.07 -13.33
C ARG A 138 0.02 -0.36 -12.25
N PHE A 139 -0.05 0.97 -12.20
CA PHE A 139 0.59 1.80 -11.18
C PHE A 139 0.09 1.43 -9.78
N LEU A 140 -1.22 1.39 -9.57
CA LEU A 140 -1.79 1.00 -8.27
C LEU A 140 -1.44 -0.44 -7.87
N ARG A 141 -1.33 -1.35 -8.85
CA ARG A 141 -0.89 -2.73 -8.57
C ARG A 141 0.57 -2.80 -8.08
N ARG A 142 1.44 -1.90 -8.56
CA ARG A 142 2.84 -1.78 -8.06
C ARG A 142 2.87 -1.31 -6.61
N TYR A 143 1.96 -0.41 -6.23
CA TYR A 143 1.91 0.21 -4.91
C TYR A 143 0.76 -0.29 -4.03
N ARG A 144 0.34 -1.54 -4.21
CA ARG A 144 -0.80 -2.14 -3.48
C ARG A 144 -0.62 -2.19 -1.96
N GLU A 145 0.63 -2.13 -1.50
CA GLU A 145 1.01 -2.11 -0.08
C GLU A 145 0.77 -0.74 0.55
N VAL A 146 0.86 0.34 -0.24
CA VAL A 146 0.66 1.72 0.21
C VAL A 146 -0.77 2.18 -0.02
N PHE A 147 -1.34 1.78 -1.16
CA PHE A 147 -2.64 2.24 -1.62
C PHE A 147 -3.57 1.05 -1.84
N HIS A 148 -4.60 0.96 -1.00
CA HIS A 148 -5.61 -0.08 -1.13
C HIS A 148 -6.75 0.37 -2.02
N ARG A 149 -7.01 -0.43 -3.05
CA ARG A 149 -8.23 -0.32 -3.84
C ARG A 149 -9.40 -0.87 -3.03
N ARG A 150 -10.25 0.00 -2.51
CA ARG A 150 -11.60 -0.37 -2.05
C ARG A 150 -12.62 -0.01 -3.12
N LYS A 151 -13.74 -0.74 -3.18
CA LYS A 151 -14.91 -0.24 -3.89
C LYS A 151 -15.66 0.61 -2.88
N SER A 152 -16.07 1.82 -3.25
CA SER A 152 -17.06 2.53 -2.46
C SER A 152 -18.35 1.73 -2.52
N CYS A 153 -18.65 0.97 -1.45
CA CYS A 153 -20.01 0.49 -1.25
C CYS A 153 -20.86 1.71 -0.90
N THR A 154 -21.89 1.96 -1.69
CA THR A 154 -22.89 2.98 -1.40
C THR A 154 -23.59 2.60 -0.10
N LEU A 155 -23.20 3.22 1.02
CA LEU A 155 -24.01 3.20 2.25
C LEU A 155 -25.46 3.65 1.95
N ALA A 156 -25.62 4.50 0.94
CA ALA A 156 -26.89 5.00 0.43
C ALA A 156 -27.79 3.93 -0.22
N ALA A 157 -27.26 2.84 -0.78
CA ALA A 157 -28.12 1.81 -1.39
C ALA A 157 -28.84 0.99 -0.33
N ASN A 158 -28.15 0.60 0.74
CA ASN A 158 -28.74 -0.09 1.88
C ASN A 158 -29.67 0.84 2.69
N ARG A 159 -29.35 2.14 2.80
CA ARG A 159 -30.27 3.14 3.39
C ARG A 159 -31.49 3.41 2.51
N LYS A 160 -31.36 3.49 1.17
CA LYS A 160 -32.50 3.61 0.26
C LYS A 160 -33.39 2.37 0.24
N ALA A 161 -32.81 1.18 0.42
CA ALA A 161 -33.56 -0.06 0.50
C ALA A 161 -34.26 -0.26 1.85
N MET A 162 -33.71 0.28 2.95
CA MET A 162 -34.36 0.24 4.29
C MET A 162 -35.28 1.43 4.57
N ALA A 163 -35.17 2.53 3.82
CA ALA A 163 -36.12 3.64 3.82
C ALA A 163 -37.38 3.25 3.00
N ASP A 164 -38.07 2.20 3.42
CA ASP A 164 -39.43 1.96 2.96
C ASP A 164 -40.27 3.15 3.43
N ARG A 165 -40.94 3.84 2.49
CA ARG A 165 -41.63 5.09 2.80
C ARG A 165 -42.71 4.88 3.86
N ALA A 166 -43.34 3.71 3.86
CA ALA A 166 -44.30 3.29 4.86
C ALA A 166 -43.70 3.24 6.28
N ASN A 167 -42.49 2.69 6.44
CA ASN A 167 -41.81 2.60 7.75
C ASN A 167 -41.44 3.97 8.30
N ILE A 168 -41.06 4.90 7.43
CA ILE A 168 -40.74 6.28 7.83
C ILE A 168 -42.01 7.01 8.27
N GLU A 169 -43.10 6.90 7.50
CA GLU A 169 -44.38 7.51 7.82
C GLU A 169 -44.97 6.94 9.12
N GLU A 170 -44.89 5.62 9.33
CA GLU A 170 -45.34 4.97 10.58
C GLU A 170 -44.51 5.41 11.79
N TRP A 171 -43.19 5.54 11.64
CA TRP A 171 -42.34 6.02 12.73
C TRP A 171 -42.67 7.46 13.12
N PHE A 172 -42.84 8.36 12.14
CA PHE A 172 -43.23 9.74 12.42
C PHE A 172 -44.64 9.84 13.02
N ALA A 173 -45.59 9.00 12.60
CA ALA A 173 -46.92 8.96 13.20
C ALA A 173 -46.86 8.59 14.70
N LYS A 174 -46.10 7.52 15.04
CA LYS A 174 -45.89 7.09 16.43
C LYS A 174 -45.13 8.13 17.26
N TRP A 175 -44.15 8.79 16.65
CA TRP A 175 -43.41 9.86 17.31
C TRP A 175 -44.31 11.06 17.65
N THR A 176 -45.15 11.49 16.72
CA THR A 176 -46.10 12.59 16.94
C THR A 176 -47.11 12.26 18.03
N GLU A 177 -47.69 11.05 18.00
CA GLU A 177 -48.60 10.58 19.06
C GLU A 177 -47.92 10.54 20.44
N PHE A 178 -46.66 10.12 20.50
CA PHE A 178 -45.88 10.12 21.74
C PHE A 178 -45.61 11.54 22.26
N VAL A 179 -45.27 12.49 21.38
CA VAL A 179 -45.00 13.88 21.74
C VAL A 179 -46.27 14.56 22.27
N GLU A 180 -47.41 14.36 21.57
CA GLU A 180 -48.70 14.90 21.98
C GLU A 180 -49.21 14.26 23.28
N GLY A 181 -49.06 12.94 23.44
CA GLY A 181 -49.51 12.22 24.63
C GLY A 181 -48.70 12.51 25.90
N ASN A 182 -47.47 12.99 25.76
CA ASN A 182 -46.60 13.36 26.89
C ASN A 182 -46.46 14.88 27.08
N ASP A 183 -47.24 15.70 26.35
CA ASP A 183 -47.19 17.17 26.38
C ASP A 183 -45.77 17.74 26.24
N ILE A 184 -44.97 17.13 25.35
CA ILE A 184 -43.57 17.51 25.15
C ILE A 184 -43.54 18.74 24.23
N ASN A 185 -43.16 19.89 24.78
CA ASN A 185 -42.89 21.07 23.95
C ASN A 185 -41.70 20.81 23.02
N PHE A 186 -41.88 21.08 21.72
CA PHE A 186 -40.82 21.01 20.71
C PHE A 186 -39.60 21.89 21.03
N ASP A 187 -39.77 22.95 21.82
CA ASP A 187 -38.66 23.79 22.31
C ASP A 187 -37.68 23.02 23.23
N ASN A 188 -38.12 21.89 23.79
CA ASN A 188 -37.30 21.01 24.63
C ASN A 188 -36.70 19.81 23.85
N VAL A 189 -36.93 19.73 22.54
CA VAL A 189 -36.39 18.68 21.68
C VAL A 189 -35.07 19.15 21.08
N TRP A 190 -33.96 18.63 21.60
CA TRP A 190 -32.62 18.96 21.14
C TRP A 190 -32.11 17.86 20.20
N ASN A 191 -31.62 18.27 19.02
CA ASN A 191 -30.88 17.34 18.15
C ASN A 191 -29.48 17.12 18.75
N PHE A 192 -29.19 15.89 19.13
CA PHE A 192 -27.86 15.50 19.61
C PHE A 192 -27.10 14.85 18.46
N ASP A 193 -26.70 15.63 17.45
CA ASP A 193 -25.83 15.14 16.38
C ASP A 193 -24.37 15.45 16.69
N GLU A 194 -23.64 14.41 17.08
CA GLU A 194 -22.18 14.46 17.08
C GLU A 194 -21.73 14.72 15.63
N THR A 195 -21.10 15.86 15.38
CA THR A 195 -20.55 16.23 14.06
C THR A 195 -19.36 15.34 13.71
N GLY A 196 -19.63 14.07 13.40
CA GLY A 196 -18.66 13.08 12.96
C GLY A 196 -18.55 13.10 11.44
N PHE A 197 -17.41 13.59 10.95
CA PHE A 197 -16.82 13.38 9.61
C PHE A 197 -17.75 12.96 8.46
N ILE A 198 -17.77 13.78 7.39
CA ILE A 198 -18.41 13.43 6.11
C ILE A 198 -17.75 12.18 5.51
N ILE A 199 -18.26 11.00 5.84
CA ILE A 199 -18.03 9.75 5.11
C ILE A 199 -19.26 9.51 4.25
N GLY A 200 -19.19 10.00 3.02
CA GLY A 200 -20.03 9.52 1.93
C GLY A 200 -20.74 10.60 1.16
N TYR A 201 -20.16 10.99 0.01
CA TYR A 201 -20.98 11.31 -1.16
C TYR A 201 -20.29 10.88 -2.47
N LEU A 202 -21.03 10.02 -3.18
CA LEU A 202 -21.14 9.75 -4.62
C LEU A 202 -19.90 9.75 -5.53
N MET A 203 -19.57 8.56 -6.03
CA MET A 203 -19.51 8.23 -7.47
C MET A 203 -19.00 6.79 -7.60
N ASN A 204 -19.47 6.05 -8.61
CA ASN A 204 -19.02 4.68 -8.92
C ASN A 204 -17.52 4.69 -9.27
N GLY A 205 -16.68 4.58 -8.25
CA GLY A 205 -15.25 4.78 -8.35
C GLY A 205 -14.50 3.79 -7.47
N ILE A 206 -13.37 3.35 -7.99
CA ILE A 206 -12.36 2.64 -7.21
C ILE A 206 -11.81 3.64 -6.18
N MET A 207 -12.11 3.39 -4.91
CA MET A 207 -11.59 4.09 -3.74
C MET A 207 -10.15 3.67 -3.54
N ILE A 208 -9.27 4.64 -3.32
CA ILE A 208 -7.88 4.41 -2.99
C ILE A 208 -7.71 4.95 -1.57
N SER A 209 -7.59 4.07 -0.59
CA SER A 209 -7.38 4.44 0.82
C SER A 209 -6.01 3.94 1.27
N THR A 210 -5.29 4.74 2.05
CA THR A 210 -4.13 4.29 2.80
C THR A 210 -4.63 3.55 4.04
N PRO A 211 -3.97 2.48 4.50
CA PRO A 211 -4.29 1.94 5.81
C PRO A 211 -3.94 3.02 6.84
N LEU A 212 -4.96 3.55 7.52
CA LEU A 212 -4.77 4.25 8.79
C LEU A 212 -4.34 3.19 9.80
N CYS A 213 -3.25 3.47 10.53
CA CYS A 213 -2.96 2.79 11.78
C CYS A 213 -4.09 3.04 12.78
#